data_AF-A0A260ZAQ4-F1
#
_entry.id   AF-A0A260ZAQ4-F1
#
_cell.length_a   1.000
_cell.length_b   1.000
_cell.length_c   1.000
_cell.angle_alpha   90.00
_cell.angle_beta   90.00
_cell.angle_gamma   90.00
#
_symmetry.space_group_name_H-M   'P 1'
#
loop_
_entity.id
_entity.type
_entity.pdbx_description
1 polymer ?
#
loop_
_entity_poly.entity_id
_entity_poly.type
_entity_poly.pdbx_seq_one_letter_code
_entity_poly.pdbx_strand_id
1 'polypeptide(L)'
;MVNLPQEPFKLEIISSFPLQMAIYFNLCFYPMHLINLCLSLYFKYKLLTLTYQVIAFSACLVHLGSEGVRLGLGFYGNLSENMSALFGFLITSIIIQIPLTVFLAVNGAFMNLPLEYVFYTLIVIFSGFQTVFAIQALMKTAEREVAKYINKIQQESIAAEKEAAAVKSPKLGRKLTQTKKS
;
A
#
# COMPACT_ATOMS: atom_id res chain seq x y z
N MET A 1 -5.38 7.08 -35.98
CA MET A 1 -5.91 7.73 -34.76
C MET A 1 -6.28 6.62 -33.80
N VAL A 2 -5.64 6.55 -32.62
CA VAL A 2 -6.02 5.60 -31.57
C VAL A 2 -7.43 5.99 -31.12
N ASN A 3 -8.38 5.06 -31.22
CA ASN A 3 -9.77 5.28 -30.86
C ASN A 3 -9.86 5.30 -29.32
N LEU A 4 -9.65 6.48 -28.72
CA LEU A 4 -9.81 6.63 -27.28
C LEU A 4 -11.31 6.55 -26.92
N PRO A 5 -11.67 5.84 -25.83
CA PRO A 5 -13.05 5.74 -25.36
C PRO A 5 -13.63 7.13 -25.07
N GLN A 6 -14.84 7.40 -25.55
CA GLN A 6 -15.44 8.74 -25.59
C GLN A 6 -16.00 9.22 -24.24
N GLU A 7 -16.14 8.33 -23.26
CA GLU A 7 -16.69 8.63 -21.94
C GLU A 7 -15.57 8.64 -20.87
N PRO A 8 -15.51 9.67 -20.00
CA PRO A 8 -14.52 9.74 -18.94
C PRO A 8 -14.69 8.57 -17.96
N PHE A 9 -13.59 7.88 -17.62
CA PHE A 9 -13.63 6.80 -16.63
C PHE A 9 -14.12 7.35 -15.28
N LYS A 10 -15.17 6.75 -14.71
CA LYS A 10 -15.60 7.02 -13.33
C LYS A 10 -14.55 6.50 -12.34
N LEU A 11 -14.04 7.39 -11.50
CA LEU A 11 -13.06 7.08 -10.46
C LEU A 11 -13.79 6.69 -9.16
N GLU A 12 -13.99 5.40 -8.92
CA GLU A 12 -14.60 4.88 -7.68
C GLU A 12 -13.58 4.82 -6.53
N ILE A 13 -14.07 4.69 -5.29
CA ILE A 13 -13.23 4.44 -4.11
C ILE A 13 -12.70 3.01 -4.19
N ILE A 14 -11.37 2.85 -4.07
CA ILE A 14 -10.67 1.60 -4.32
C ILE A 14 -10.15 0.96 -3.04
N SER A 15 -10.08 1.73 -1.95
CA SER A 15 -9.64 1.24 -0.64
C SER A 15 -10.23 -0.13 -0.31
N SER A 16 -9.36 -1.06 0.07
CA SER A 16 -9.74 -2.44 0.32
C SER A 16 -10.23 -2.62 1.74
N PHE A 17 -11.54 -2.79 1.93
CA PHE A 17 -12.13 -3.10 3.22
C PHE A 17 -11.52 -4.33 3.91
N PRO A 18 -11.37 -5.50 3.25
CA PRO A 18 -10.78 -6.68 3.92
C PRO A 18 -9.34 -6.45 4.37
N LEU A 19 -8.55 -5.70 3.59
CA LEU A 19 -7.19 -5.32 3.98
C LEU A 19 -7.21 -4.44 5.23
N GLN A 20 -8.09 -3.44 5.27
CA GLN A 20 -8.21 -2.51 6.39
C GLN A 20 -8.57 -3.24 7.69
N MET A 21 -9.54 -4.16 7.63
CA MET A 21 -9.96 -4.95 8.78
C MET A 21 -8.84 -5.88 9.29
N ALA A 22 -8.12 -6.54 8.38
CA ALA A 22 -7.00 -7.38 8.77
C ALA A 22 -5.85 -6.60 9.41
N ILE A 23 -5.55 -5.39 8.91
CA ILE A 23 -4.55 -4.51 9.52
C ILE A 23 -5.00 -4.05 10.91
N TYR A 24 -6.27 -3.68 11.07
CA TYR A 24 -6.84 -3.29 12.36
C TYR A 24 -6.71 -4.39 13.41
N PHE A 25 -7.11 -5.63 13.08
CA PHE A 25 -6.96 -6.75 14.02
C PHE A 25 -5.50 -7.01 14.37
N ASN A 26 -4.59 -6.97 13.38
CA ASN A 26 -3.17 -7.16 13.63
C ASN A 26 -2.59 -6.04 14.52
N LEU A 27 -3.04 -4.79 14.35
CA LEU A 27 -2.68 -3.68 15.24
C LEU A 27 -3.13 -3.92 16.70
N CYS A 28 -4.29 -4.55 16.92
CA CYS A 28 -4.71 -4.96 18.27
C CYS A 28 -3.85 -6.10 18.84
N PHE A 29 -3.34 -7.01 18.00
CA PHE A 29 -2.46 -8.09 18.42
C PHE A 29 -1.01 -7.65 18.66
N TYR A 30 -0.57 -6.58 18.00
CA TYR A 30 0.78 -6.04 18.09
C TYR A 30 1.29 -5.75 19.52
N PRO A 31 0.55 -5.06 20.42
CA PRO A 31 1.02 -4.84 21.79
C PRO A 31 1.14 -6.13 22.60
N MET A 32 0.25 -7.11 22.37
CA MET A 32 0.36 -8.43 23.00
C MET A 32 1.60 -9.18 22.50
N HIS A 33 1.89 -9.10 21.20
CA HIS A 33 3.10 -9.68 20.62
C HIS A 33 4.37 -9.04 21.19
N LEU A 34 4.40 -7.71 21.36
CA LEU A 34 5.49 -6.98 21.99
C LEU A 34 5.77 -7.50 23.41
N ILE A 35 4.73 -7.61 24.25
CA ILE A 35 4.87 -8.13 25.61
C ILE A 35 5.40 -9.56 25.59
N ASN A 36 4.83 -10.42 24.73
CA ASN A 36 5.28 -11.79 24.58
C ASN A 36 6.77 -11.88 24.19
N LEU A 37 7.21 -11.07 23.23
CA LEU A 37 8.58 -11.09 22.73
C LEU A 37 9.57 -10.63 23.80
N CYS A 38 9.25 -9.55 24.52
CA CYS A 38 10.05 -9.06 25.64
C CYS A 38 10.16 -10.10 26.76
N LEU A 39 9.04 -10.70 27.16
CA LEU A 39 9.00 -11.67 28.25
C LEU A 39 9.72 -12.97 27.87
N SER A 40 9.51 -13.45 26.66
CA SER A 40 10.17 -14.66 26.16
C SER A 40 11.68 -14.47 26.07
N LEU A 41 12.13 -13.32 25.54
CA LEU A 41 13.55 -12.98 25.51
C LEU A 41 14.13 -12.92 26.92
N TYR A 42 13.45 -12.25 27.87
CA TYR A 42 13.90 -12.18 29.27
C TYR A 42 14.12 -13.56 29.89
N PHE A 43 13.18 -14.48 29.72
CA PHE A 43 13.29 -15.82 30.30
C PHE A 43 14.40 -16.66 29.68
N LYS A 44 14.56 -16.61 28.35
CA LYS A 44 15.55 -17.44 27.66
C LYS A 44 16.94 -16.81 27.57
N TYR A 45 17.09 -15.50 27.81
CA TYR A 45 18.33 -14.76 27.57
C TYR A 45 19.57 -15.44 28.16
N LYS A 46 19.51 -15.83 29.44
CA LYS A 46 20.64 -16.47 30.14
C LYS A 46 20.93 -17.91 29.69
N LEU A 47 19.98 -18.57 29.03
CA LEU A 47 20.14 -19.92 28.50
C LEU A 47 20.76 -19.92 27.09
N LEU A 48 20.68 -18.82 26.36
CA LEU A 48 21.26 -18.68 25.04
C LEU A 48 22.78 -18.46 25.12
N THR A 49 23.50 -18.95 24.11
CA THR A 49 24.92 -18.61 23.93
C THR A 49 25.07 -17.13 23.59
N LEU A 50 26.24 -16.52 23.85
CA LEU A 50 26.48 -15.10 23.60
C LEU A 50 26.13 -14.68 22.15
N THR A 51 26.48 -15.49 21.17
CA THR A 51 26.15 -15.26 19.75
C THR A 51 24.63 -15.18 19.56
N TYR A 52 23.89 -16.14 20.12
CA TYR A 52 22.43 -16.18 20.01
C TYR A 52 21.74 -15.08 20.82
N GLN A 53 22.31 -14.63 21.95
CA GLN A 53 21.79 -13.47 22.68
C GLN A 53 21.80 -12.21 21.81
N VAL A 54 22.91 -11.94 21.13
CA VAL A 54 23.06 -10.76 20.24
C VAL A 54 22.12 -10.87 19.04
N ILE A 55 22.05 -12.04 18.41
CA ILE A 55 21.15 -12.27 17.27
C ILE A 55 19.68 -12.15 17.70
N ALA A 56 19.28 -12.79 18.81
CA ALA A 56 17.90 -12.74 19.28
C ALA A 56 17.47 -11.32 19.64
N PHE A 57 18.30 -10.58 20.38
CA PHE A 57 18.00 -9.19 20.75
C PHE A 57 17.86 -8.29 19.52
N SER A 58 18.82 -8.32 18.60
CA SER A 58 18.77 -7.52 17.37
C SER A 58 17.59 -7.91 16.47
N ALA A 59 17.35 -9.20 16.27
CA ALA A 59 16.21 -9.70 15.50
C ALA A 59 14.86 -9.30 16.13
N CYS A 60 14.73 -9.32 17.46
CA CYS A 60 13.52 -8.85 18.14
C CYS A 60 13.26 -7.36 17.89
N LEU A 61 14.30 -6.52 17.96
CA LEU A 61 14.18 -5.09 17.66
C LEU A 61 13.76 -4.85 16.21
N VAL A 62 14.41 -5.54 15.25
CA VAL A 62 14.05 -5.43 13.84
C VAL A 62 12.61 -5.91 13.64
N HIS A 63 12.22 -7.05 14.19
CA HIS A 63 10.89 -7.62 14.03
C HIS A 63 9.78 -6.72 14.56
N LEU A 64 9.99 -6.07 15.72
CA LEU A 64 9.04 -5.10 16.27
C LEU A 64 8.98 -3.82 15.43
N GLY A 65 10.15 -3.24 15.14
CA GLY A 65 10.23 -2.01 14.36
C GLY A 65 9.63 -2.17 12.96
N SER A 66 9.97 -3.26 12.27
CA SER A 66 9.43 -3.56 10.95
C SER A 66 7.93 -3.81 10.98
N GLU A 67 7.40 -4.53 11.97
CA GLU A 67 5.95 -4.76 12.08
C GLU A 67 5.19 -3.44 12.31
N GLY A 68 5.71 -2.56 13.17
CA GLY A 68 5.12 -1.23 13.39
C GLY A 68 5.10 -0.38 12.12
N VAL A 69 6.23 -0.29 11.41
CA VAL A 69 6.32 0.43 10.13
C VAL A 69 5.38 -0.19 9.08
N ARG A 70 5.37 -1.53 9.00
CA ARG A 70 4.50 -2.28 8.08
C ARG A 70 3.05 -1.94 8.34
N LEU A 71 2.54 -2.10 9.57
CA LEU A 71 1.15 -1.79 9.90
C LEU A 71 0.79 -0.32 9.61
N GLY A 72 1.69 0.62 9.90
CA GLY A 72 1.50 2.04 9.60
C GLY A 72 1.38 2.32 8.10
N LEU A 73 2.29 1.75 7.28
CA LEU A 73 2.26 1.88 5.83
C LEU A 73 1.03 1.24 5.21
N GLY A 74 0.62 0.06 5.70
CA GLY A 74 -0.58 -0.62 5.22
C GLY A 74 -1.85 0.18 5.51
N PHE A 75 -1.98 0.69 6.75
CA PHE A 75 -3.10 1.52 7.16
C PHE A 75 -3.17 2.79 6.31
N TYR A 76 -2.10 3.57 6.28
CA TYR A 76 -2.05 4.83 5.54
C TYR A 76 -2.20 4.62 4.03
N GLY A 77 -1.52 3.61 3.48
CA GLY A 77 -1.50 3.31 2.05
C GLY A 77 -2.86 2.87 1.53
N ASN A 78 -3.61 2.07 2.30
CA ASN A 78 -4.94 1.62 1.88
C ASN A 78 -5.99 2.74 1.96
N LEU A 79 -5.99 3.52 3.05
CA LEU A 79 -6.93 4.64 3.25
C LEU A 79 -6.67 5.81 2.31
N SER A 80 -5.40 6.16 2.10
CA SER A 80 -5.00 7.26 1.22
C SER A 80 -4.87 6.84 -0.23
N GLU A 81 -5.16 5.56 -0.53
CA GLU A 81 -4.94 4.93 -1.84
C GLU A 81 -3.54 5.25 -2.41
N ASN A 82 -2.55 5.31 -1.52
CA ASN A 82 -1.21 5.71 -1.88
C ASN A 82 -0.42 4.48 -2.32
N MET A 83 -0.21 4.36 -3.63
CA MET A 83 0.51 3.26 -4.26
C MET A 83 1.91 3.06 -3.65
N SER A 84 2.64 4.15 -3.39
CA SER A 84 4.00 4.09 -2.83
C SER A 84 4.01 3.53 -1.41
N ALA A 85 3.10 3.98 -0.55
CA ALA A 85 2.97 3.46 0.80
C ALA A 85 2.57 1.97 0.80
N LEU A 86 1.69 1.56 -0.12
CA LEU A 86 1.26 0.17 -0.26
C LEU A 86 2.38 -0.74 -0.80
N PHE A 87 3.26 -0.22 -1.68
CA PHE A 87 4.50 -0.91 -2.02
C PHE A 87 5.42 -1.05 -0.80
N GLY A 88 5.59 0.01 -0.01
CA GLY A 88 6.37 -0.05 1.23
C GLY A 88 5.84 -1.14 2.18
N PHE A 89 4.52 -1.21 2.34
CA PHE A 89 3.85 -2.29 3.08
C PHE A 89 4.21 -3.68 2.55
N LEU A 90 4.16 -3.90 1.24
CA LEU A 90 4.49 -5.19 0.61
C LEU A 90 5.97 -5.54 0.75
N ILE A 91 6.87 -4.58 0.52
CA ILE A 91 8.32 -4.76 0.65
C ILE A 91 8.66 -5.15 2.09
N THR A 92 8.16 -4.40 3.08
CA THR A 92 8.40 -4.74 4.48
C THR A 92 7.78 -6.10 4.83
N SER A 93 6.60 -6.45 4.30
CA SER A 93 5.97 -7.75 4.56
C SER A 93 6.77 -8.93 3.99
N ILE A 94 7.13 -8.88 2.71
CA ILE A 94 7.71 -10.02 1.97
C ILE A 94 9.21 -10.14 2.21
N ILE A 95 9.94 -9.02 2.29
CA ILE A 95 11.40 -9.02 2.36
C ILE A 95 11.90 -9.08 3.80
N ILE A 96 11.22 -8.40 4.73
CA ILE A 96 11.68 -8.28 6.11
C ILE A 96 10.84 -9.17 7.02
N GLN A 97 9.53 -8.93 7.09
CA GLN A 97 8.68 -9.49 8.13
C GLN A 97 8.57 -11.02 8.03
N ILE A 98 8.08 -11.55 6.90
CA ILE A 98 7.84 -12.99 6.74
C ILE A 98 9.15 -13.78 6.88
N PRO A 99 10.26 -13.45 6.20
CA PRO A 99 11.50 -14.19 6.34
C PRO A 99 12.08 -14.14 7.75
N LEU A 100 12.02 -12.98 8.40
CA LEU A 100 12.52 -12.83 9.77
C LEU A 100 11.69 -13.62 10.78
N THR A 101 10.35 -13.58 10.68
CA THR A 101 9.46 -14.36 11.54
C THR A 101 9.70 -15.86 11.35
N VAL A 102 9.85 -16.33 10.10
CA VAL A 102 10.14 -17.74 9.82
C VAL A 102 11.53 -18.14 10.35
N PHE A 103 12.55 -17.30 10.18
CA PHE A 103 13.89 -17.54 10.72
C PHE A 103 13.87 -17.69 12.25
N LEU A 104 13.17 -16.79 12.94
CA LEU A 104 13.04 -16.84 14.40
C LEU A 104 12.25 -18.08 14.84
N ALA A 105 11.18 -18.46 14.13
CA ALA A 105 10.34 -19.59 14.49
C ALA A 105 11.03 -20.96 14.29
N VAL A 106 11.72 -21.14 13.16
CA VAL A 106 12.24 -22.46 12.73
C VAL A 106 13.59 -22.80 13.39
N ASN A 107 14.39 -21.79 13.75
CA ASN A 107 15.70 -22.04 14.32
C ASN A 107 15.59 -22.46 15.80
N GLY A 108 15.73 -23.77 16.05
CA GLY A 108 15.62 -24.37 17.38
C GLY A 108 16.65 -23.88 18.41
N ALA A 109 17.76 -23.28 17.97
CA ALA A 109 18.77 -22.73 18.87
C ALA A 109 18.30 -21.47 19.63
N PHE A 110 17.19 -20.84 19.20
CA PHE A 110 16.56 -19.77 19.96
C PHE A 110 15.76 -20.25 21.17
N MET A 111 15.60 -21.58 21.36
CA MET A 111 14.87 -22.17 22.49
C MET A 111 13.50 -21.52 22.71
N ASN A 112 12.73 -21.38 21.61
CA ASN A 112 11.48 -20.65 21.61
C ASN A 112 10.46 -21.26 22.58
N LEU A 113 9.77 -20.41 23.32
CA LEU A 113 8.68 -20.82 24.21
C LEU A 113 7.44 -21.17 23.37
N PRO A 114 6.55 -22.06 23.87
CA PRO A 114 5.31 -22.41 23.18
C PRO A 114 4.46 -21.20 22.78
N LEU A 115 4.45 -20.14 23.61
CA LEU A 115 3.71 -18.91 23.34
C LEU A 115 4.29 -18.13 22.15
N GLU A 116 5.62 -18.15 21.95
CA GLU A 116 6.25 -17.52 20.77
C GLU A 116 5.77 -18.15 19.47
N TYR A 117 5.66 -19.49 19.44
CA TYR A 117 5.15 -20.21 18.28
C TYR A 117 3.70 -19.81 17.93
N VAL A 118 2.84 -19.58 18.92
CA VAL A 118 1.48 -19.09 18.69
C VAL A 118 1.52 -17.73 17.99
N PHE A 119 2.30 -16.78 18.51
CA PHE A 119 2.42 -15.46 17.91
C PHE A 119 3.06 -15.47 16.53
N TYR A 120 4.15 -16.23 16.32
CA TYR A 120 4.79 -16.34 15.01
C TYR A 120 3.84 -16.92 13.97
N THR A 121 3.07 -17.95 14.33
CA THR A 121 2.07 -18.55 13.44
C THR A 121 0.98 -17.55 13.09
N LEU A 122 0.45 -16.83 14.08
CA LEU A 122 -0.55 -15.78 13.85
C LEU A 122 -0.01 -14.68 12.92
N ILE A 123 1.20 -14.18 13.17
CA ILE A 123 1.82 -13.14 12.35
C ILE A 123 2.00 -13.60 10.90
N VAL A 124 2.47 -14.83 10.68
CA VAL A 124 2.65 -15.37 9.32
C VAL A 124 1.31 -15.48 8.60
N ILE A 125 0.25 -15.98 9.27
CA ILE A 125 -1.09 -16.10 8.67
C ILE A 125 -1.66 -14.72 8.34
N PHE A 126 -1.65 -13.79 9.30
CA PHE A 126 -2.14 -12.43 9.09
C PHE A 126 -1.36 -11.69 8.01
N SER A 127 -0.03 -11.77 8.02
CA SER A 127 0.83 -11.14 7.03
C SER A 127 0.61 -11.72 5.64
N GLY A 128 0.43 -13.04 5.51
CA GLY A 128 0.10 -13.69 4.25
C GLY A 128 -1.25 -13.22 3.70
N PHE A 129 -2.29 -13.21 4.53
CA PHE A 129 -3.61 -12.70 4.16
C PHE A 129 -3.54 -11.23 3.70
N GLN A 130 -2.91 -10.36 4.50
CA GLN A 130 -2.79 -8.95 4.18
C GLN A 130 -1.97 -8.71 2.90
N THR A 131 -0.94 -9.52 2.65
CA THR A 131 -0.13 -9.43 1.41
C THR A 131 -0.98 -9.67 0.18
N VAL A 132 -1.86 -10.68 0.18
CA VAL A 132 -2.76 -10.96 -0.96
C VAL A 132 -3.69 -9.79 -1.23
N PHE A 133 -4.37 -9.26 -0.19
CA PHE A 133 -5.29 -8.15 -0.37
C PHE A 133 -4.58 -6.82 -0.68
N ALA A 134 -3.35 -6.62 -0.20
CA ALA A 134 -2.54 -5.47 -0.55
C ALA A 134 -2.09 -5.49 -2.01
N ILE A 135 -1.73 -6.66 -2.56
CA ILE A 135 -1.44 -6.78 -4.00
C ILE A 135 -2.69 -6.44 -4.82
N GLN A 136 -3.86 -6.93 -4.44
CA GLN A 136 -5.11 -6.60 -5.13
C GLN A 136 -5.44 -5.10 -5.07
N ALA A 137 -5.30 -4.49 -3.88
CA ALA A 137 -5.52 -3.06 -3.71
C ALA A 137 -4.51 -2.25 -4.55
N LEU A 138 -3.25 -2.67 -4.58
CA LEU A 138 -2.19 -2.04 -5.38
C LEU A 138 -2.51 -2.07 -6.88
N MET A 139 -2.94 -3.21 -7.40
CA MET A 139 -3.30 -3.36 -8.81
C MET A 139 -4.44 -2.41 -9.19
N LYS A 140 -5.49 -2.34 -8.37
CA LYS A 140 -6.61 -1.43 -8.61
C LYS A 140 -6.20 0.04 -8.53
N THR A 141 -5.36 0.42 -7.56
CA THR A 141 -4.82 1.78 -7.47
C THR A 141 -3.95 2.12 -8.70
N ALA A 142 -3.17 1.17 -9.21
CA ALA A 142 -2.37 1.37 -10.41
C ALA A 142 -3.25 1.64 -11.66
N GLU A 143 -4.29 0.83 -11.87
CA GLU A 143 -5.27 1.03 -12.94
C GLU A 143 -5.93 2.40 -12.87
N ARG A 144 -6.25 2.85 -11.65
CA ARG A 144 -6.82 4.18 -11.39
C ARG A 144 -5.89 5.31 -11.83
N GLU A 145 -4.62 5.23 -11.47
CA GLU A 145 -3.64 6.25 -11.86
C GLU A 145 -3.52 6.32 -13.38
N VAL A 146 -3.45 5.17 -14.07
CA VAL A 146 -3.44 5.13 -15.54
C VAL A 146 -4.71 5.78 -16.12
N ALA A 147 -5.89 5.43 -15.62
CA ALA A 147 -7.16 6.01 -16.08
C ALA A 147 -7.20 7.53 -15.87
N LYS A 148 -6.66 8.02 -14.75
CA LYS A 148 -6.56 9.46 -14.44
C LYS A 148 -5.65 10.18 -15.43
N TYR A 149 -4.52 9.60 -15.81
CA TYR A 149 -3.63 10.17 -16.83
C TYR A 149 -4.30 10.20 -18.21
N ILE A 150 -5.00 9.14 -18.61
CA ILE A 150 -5.73 9.09 -19.88
C ILE A 150 -6.83 10.17 -19.93
N ASN A 151 -7.65 10.27 -18.87
CA ASN A 151 -8.70 11.30 -18.77
C ASN A 151 -8.12 12.72 -18.88
N LYS A 152 -6.94 12.98 -18.29
CA LYS A 152 -6.27 14.29 -18.38
C LYS A 152 -5.88 14.62 -19.82
N ILE A 153 -5.27 13.69 -20.54
CA ILE A 153 -4.88 13.87 -21.96
C ILE A 153 -6.12 14.15 -22.82
N GLN A 154 -7.23 13.45 -22.56
CA GLN A 154 -8.49 13.67 -23.27
C GLN A 154 -9.03 15.08 -23.04
N GLN A 155 -9.04 15.55 -21.79
CA GLN A 155 -9.50 16.90 -21.45
C GLN A 155 -8.66 17.99 -22.14
N GLU A 156 -7.34 17.84 -22.16
CA GLU A 156 -6.44 18.76 -22.85
C GLU A 156 -6.70 18.78 -24.37
N SER A 157 -6.93 17.62 -24.98
CA SER A 157 -7.24 17.52 -26.42
C SER A 157 -8.58 18.17 -26.79
N ILE A 158 -9.62 17.98 -25.97
CA ILE A 158 -10.95 18.58 -26.17
C ILE A 158 -10.88 20.10 -25.98
N ALA A 159 -10.09 20.58 -25.00
CA ALA A 159 -9.89 22.01 -24.79
C ALA A 159 -9.20 22.66 -26.01
N ALA A 160 -8.15 22.03 -26.54
CA ALA A 160 -7.45 22.52 -27.73
C ALA A 160 -8.36 22.56 -28.98
N GLU A 161 -9.23 21.56 -29.16
CA GLU A 161 -10.19 21.56 -30.28
C GLU A 161 -11.23 22.68 -30.15
N LYS A 162 -11.73 22.94 -28.93
CA LYS A 162 -12.66 24.06 -28.67
C LYS A 162 -12.00 25.42 -28.93
N GLU A 163 -10.74 25.60 -28.53
CA GLU A 163 -9.97 26.82 -28.84
C GLU A 163 -9.75 26.99 -30.34
N ALA A 164 -9.37 25.93 -31.05
CA ALA A 164 -9.19 25.96 -32.50
C ALA A 164 -10.51 26.27 -33.25
N ALA A 165 -11.64 25.76 -32.77
CA ALA A 165 -12.96 26.07 -33.31
C ALA A 165 -13.36 27.54 -33.04
N ALA A 166 -13.07 28.07 -31.85
CA ALA A 166 -13.32 29.47 -31.51
C ALA A 166 -12.49 30.45 -32.38
N VAL A 167 -11.23 30.11 -32.67
CA VAL A 167 -10.33 30.89 -33.54
C VAL A 167 -10.73 30.82 -35.02
N LYS A 168 -11.41 29.76 -35.47
CA LYS A 168 -11.94 29.64 -36.85
C LYS A 168 -13.27 30.39 -37.06
N SER A 169 -14.02 30.69 -36.00
CA SER A 169 -15.32 31.40 -36.05
C SER A 169 -15.36 32.95 -35.90
N PRO A 170 -14.28 33.76 -36.03
CA PRO A 170 -14.37 35.22 -35.82
C PRO A 170 -14.91 36.01 -37.02
N LYS A 171 -15.45 35.38 -38.07
CA LYS A 171 -15.91 36.08 -39.31
C LYS A 171 -17.39 35.88 -39.62
N LEU A 172 -18.28 36.13 -38.67
CA LEU A 172 -19.71 36.35 -38.97
C LEU A 172 -20.30 37.63 -38.34
N GLY A 173 -19.45 38.52 -37.81
CA GLY A 173 -19.89 39.79 -37.19
C GLY A 173 -19.68 41.06 -38.03
N ARG A 174 -18.93 41.01 -39.15
CA ARG A 174 -18.57 42.22 -39.93
C ARG A 174 -19.26 42.39 -41.28
N LYS A 175 -20.04 41.42 -41.77
CA LYS A 175 -20.75 41.56 -43.05
C LYS A 175 -22.12 42.26 -42.96
N LEU A 176 -22.67 42.46 -41.76
CA LEU A 176 -23.96 43.15 -41.59
C LEU A 176 -23.84 44.68 -41.48
N THR A 177 -22.64 45.24 -41.41
CA THR A 177 -22.43 46.70 -41.32
C THR A 177 -22.13 47.37 -42.68
N GLN A 178 -21.91 46.61 -43.76
CA GLN A 178 -21.67 47.16 -45.09
C GLN A 178 -22.86 47.08 -46.05
N THR A 179 -23.97 46.44 -45.69
CA THR A 179 -25.19 46.36 -46.52
C THR A 179 -26.32 47.29 -46.04
N LYS A 180 -25.99 48.37 -45.31
CA LYS A 180 -26.95 49.38 -44.85
C LYS A 180 -26.51 50.83 -45.09
N LYS A 181 -25.61 51.04 -46.05
CA LYS A 181 -25.25 52.35 -46.60
C LYS A 181 -25.22 52.25 -48.13
N SER A 182 -26.40 52.27 -48.74
CA SER A 182 -26.64 52.81 -50.07
C SER A 182 -28.05 53.35 -50.13
#